data_AF-A0A2V6RK15-F1
#
_entry.id   AF-A0A2V6RK15-F1
#
_cell.length_a   1.000
_cell.length_b   1.000
_cell.length_c   1.000
_cell.angle_alpha   90.00
_cell.angle_beta   90.00
_cell.angle_gamma   90.00
#
_symmetry.space_group_name_H-M   'P 1'
#
loop_
_entity.id
_entity.type
_entity.pdbx_description
1 polymer ?
#
loop_
_entity_poly.entity_id
_entity_poly.type
_entity_poly.pdbx_seq_one_letter_code
_entity_poly.pdbx_strand_id
1 'polypeptide(L)'
;QPGPLLFKERPEFVWGLIASMYTGNILGVVMVLAFVPFFAAILRIPFAILTPVIVVVCAVGSYAVHSNMIDIWYMVIFGLVGYVFKKLDYPLAPLVLALVLGDLAENALRQSLIMSQGSLAIFVTRPIAGAITAVALLFFALPVLTPWWRRLRGAVVPAQGAS
;
A
#
# COMPACT_ATOMS: atom_id res chain seq x y z
N GLN A 1 -11.70 26.71 -8.16
CA GLN A 1 -11.01 27.74 -8.95
C GLN A 1 -10.53 28.81 -7.97
N PRO A 2 -9.23 28.82 -7.64
CA PRO A 2 -8.37 29.99 -7.89
C PRO A 2 -6.94 29.54 -8.22
N GLY A 3 -6.74 28.94 -9.40
CA GLY A 3 -5.43 28.38 -9.77
C GLY A 3 -4.36 29.43 -10.07
N PRO A 4 -4.64 30.50 -10.85
CA PRO A 4 -3.65 31.52 -11.21
C PRO A 4 -3.71 32.80 -10.36
N LEU A 5 -4.87 33.08 -9.73
CA LEU A 5 -5.10 34.33 -8.98
C LEU A 5 -4.42 34.32 -7.59
N LEU A 6 -4.30 33.16 -6.93
CA LEU A 6 -3.59 33.03 -5.65
C LEU A 6 -2.09 33.40 -5.76
N PHE A 7 -1.44 33.09 -6.89
CA PHE A 7 -0.04 33.45 -7.14
C PHE A 7 0.16 34.96 -7.34
N LYS A 8 -0.88 35.68 -7.81
CA LYS A 8 -0.84 37.14 -8.02
C LYS A 8 -1.32 37.94 -6.81
N GLU A 9 -2.35 37.47 -6.11
CA GLU A 9 -2.99 38.22 -5.01
C GLU A 9 -2.30 37.99 -3.66
N ARG A 10 -1.66 36.83 -3.44
CA ARG A 10 -1.00 36.47 -2.17
C ARG A 10 0.33 35.70 -2.40
N PRO A 11 1.33 36.31 -3.04
CA PRO A 11 2.61 35.65 -3.35
C PRO A 11 3.33 35.12 -2.12
N GLU A 12 3.26 35.82 -0.99
CA GLU A 12 3.88 35.41 0.28
C GLU A 12 3.28 34.09 0.81
N PHE A 13 1.98 33.86 0.66
CA PHE A 13 1.34 32.62 1.10
C PHE A 13 1.80 31.41 0.26
N VAL A 14 1.91 31.58 -1.06
CA VAL A 14 2.37 30.50 -1.95
C VAL A 14 3.85 30.19 -1.71
N TRP A 15 4.71 31.21 -1.64
CA TRP A 15 6.13 31.00 -1.33
C TRP A 15 6.35 30.47 0.08
N GLY A 16 5.54 30.88 1.05
CA GLY A 16 5.52 30.31 2.40
C GLY A 16 5.11 28.84 2.41
N LEU A 17 4.10 28.45 1.63
CA LEU A 17 3.68 27.06 1.50
C LEU A 17 4.76 26.19 0.83
N ILE A 18 5.33 26.67 -0.29
CA ILE A 18 6.43 25.99 -0.99
C ILE A 18 7.66 25.85 -0.08
N ALA A 19 8.03 26.93 0.63
CA ALA A 19 9.13 26.91 1.59
C ALA A 19 8.85 25.94 2.74
N SER A 20 7.64 25.94 3.30
CA SER A 20 7.27 25.02 4.39
C SER A 20 7.32 23.55 3.97
N MET A 21 6.92 23.23 2.74
CA MET A 21 7.00 21.87 2.22
C MET A 21 8.45 21.44 2.02
N TYR A 22 9.30 22.33 1.52
CA TYR A 22 10.72 22.05 1.33
C TYR A 22 11.46 21.92 2.68
N THR A 23 11.25 22.87 3.59
CA THR A 23 11.79 22.84 4.95
C THR A 23 11.28 21.63 5.72
N GLY A 24 10.01 21.26 5.56
CA GLY A 24 9.41 20.06 6.16
C GLY A 24 10.04 18.77 5.65
N ASN A 25 10.33 18.67 4.35
CA ASN A 25 11.04 17.52 3.79
C ASN A 25 12.48 17.44 4.31
N ILE A 26 13.21 18.56 4.38
CA ILE A 26 14.57 18.60 4.93
C ILE A 26 14.56 18.18 6.40
N LEU A 27 13.69 18.77 7.22
CA LEU A 27 13.54 18.42 8.63
C LEU A 27 13.11 16.96 8.80
N GLY A 28 12.21 16.47 7.94
CA GLY A 28 11.77 15.09 7.93
C GLY A 28 12.93 14.11 7.67
N VAL A 29 13.78 14.40 6.69
CA VAL A 29 14.97 13.58 6.41
C VAL A 29 15.93 13.60 7.59
N VAL A 30 16.22 14.78 8.16
CA VAL A 30 17.10 14.91 9.34
C VAL A 30 16.53 14.12 10.54
N MET A 31 15.23 14.24 10.80
CA MET A 31 14.55 13.52 11.86
C MET A 31 14.62 12.00 11.64
N VAL A 32 14.29 11.52 10.43
CA VAL A 32 14.37 10.08 10.11
C VAL A 32 15.80 9.57 10.31
N LEU A 33 16.81 10.27 9.78
CA LEU A 33 18.21 9.87 9.95
C LEU A 33 18.66 9.86 11.42
N ALA A 34 18.19 10.80 12.24
CA ALA A 34 18.48 10.82 13.67
C ALA A 34 17.82 9.66 14.43
N PHE A 35 16.63 9.22 14.04
CA PHE A 35 15.88 8.16 14.71
C PHE A 35 16.18 6.74 14.21
N VAL A 36 16.64 6.58 12.95
CA VAL A 36 17.06 5.28 12.39
C VAL A 36 18.01 4.49 13.30
N PRO A 37 19.09 5.07 13.91
CA PRO A 37 19.97 4.30 14.78
C PRO A 37 19.27 3.81 16.06
N PHE A 38 18.29 4.57 16.58
CA PHE A 38 17.51 4.17 17.74
C PHE A 38 16.61 2.96 17.43
N PHE A 39 15.89 2.99 16.31
CA PHE A 39 15.09 1.85 15.86
C PHE A 39 15.95 0.63 15.50
N ALA A 40 17.11 0.85 14.86
CA ALA A 40 18.05 -0.23 14.57
C ALA A 40 18.59 -0.89 15.84
N ALA A 41 18.81 -0.13 16.92
CA ALA A 41 19.21 -0.68 18.21
C ALA A 41 18.13 -1.57 18.83
N ILE A 42 16.85 -1.19 18.74
CA ILE A 42 15.72 -2.00 19.21
C ILE A 42 15.65 -3.35 18.46
N LEU A 43 15.89 -3.33 17.15
CA LEU A 43 15.89 -4.54 16.31
C LEU A 43 17.05 -5.50 16.61
N ARG A 44 18.10 -5.06 17.31
CA ARG A 44 19.21 -5.93 17.75
C ARG A 44 18.87 -6.79 18.97
N ILE A 45 17.75 -6.52 19.64
CA ILE A 45 17.28 -7.32 20.78
C ILE A 45 16.83 -8.70 20.26
N PRO A 46 17.15 -9.81 20.95
CA PRO A 46 16.76 -11.14 20.51
C PRO A 46 15.24 -11.26 20.34
N PHE A 47 14.81 -11.89 19.24
CA PHE A 47 13.40 -12.08 18.88
C PHE A 47 12.56 -12.74 19.99
N ALA A 48 13.17 -13.58 20.82
CA ALA A 48 12.51 -14.22 21.95
C ALA A 48 11.96 -13.23 22.99
N ILE A 49 12.62 -12.07 23.16
CA ILE A 49 12.18 -11.02 24.09
C ILE A 49 11.34 -9.97 23.35
N LEU A 50 11.70 -9.67 22.10
CA LEU A 50 11.01 -8.66 21.30
C LEU A 50 9.54 -9.05 21.01
N THR A 51 9.30 -10.32 20.72
CA THR A 51 7.96 -10.84 20.38
C THR A 51 6.92 -10.61 21.50
N PRO A 52 7.14 -11.06 22.76
CA PRO A 52 6.17 -10.83 23.83
C PRO A 52 5.96 -9.35 24.15
N VAL A 53 7.01 -8.53 24.06
CA VAL A 53 6.90 -7.07 24.26
C VAL A 53 5.99 -6.45 23.18
N ILE A 54 6.18 -6.79 21.90
CA ILE A 54 5.32 -6.33 20.81
C ILE A 54 3.87 -6.75 21.04
N VAL A 55 3.63 -8.01 21.44
CA VAL A 55 2.27 -8.52 21.68
C VAL A 55 1.58 -7.74 22.80
N VAL A 56 2.27 -7.45 23.91
CA VAL A 56 1.71 -6.66 25.02
C VAL A 56 1.41 -5.23 24.56
N VAL A 57 2.34 -4.58 23.86
CA VAL A 57 2.15 -3.22 23.35
C VAL A 57 0.98 -3.14 22.36
N CYS A 58 0.86 -4.12 21.46
CA CYS A 58 -0.27 -4.22 20.53
C CYS A 58 -1.59 -4.47 21.25
N ALA A 59 -1.61 -5.27 22.33
CA ALA A 59 -2.81 -5.52 23.12
C ALA A 59 -3.28 -4.24 23.81
N VAL A 60 -2.36 -3.53 24.47
CA VAL A 60 -2.64 -2.21 25.09
C VAL A 60 -3.09 -1.19 24.05
N GLY A 61 -2.42 -1.15 22.89
CA GLY A 61 -2.79 -0.28 21.78
C GLY A 61 -4.19 -0.56 21.25
N SER A 62 -4.55 -1.82 21.02
CA SER A 62 -5.89 -2.21 20.56
C SER A 62 -6.97 -1.85 21.59
N TYR A 63 -6.68 -2.03 22.87
CA TYR A 63 -7.60 -1.66 23.95
C TYR A 63 -7.77 -0.14 24.08
N ALA A 64 -6.72 0.64 23.83
CA ALA A 64 -6.76 2.10 23.97
C ALA A 64 -7.69 2.80 22.96
N VAL A 65 -7.97 2.21 21.79
CA VAL A 65 -8.76 2.85 20.73
C VAL A 65 -10.25 2.83 21.04
N HIS A 66 -10.82 1.67 21.35
CA HIS A 66 -12.27 1.53 21.56
C HIS A 66 -12.65 1.03 22.96
N SER A 67 -11.69 0.82 23.88
CA SER A 67 -11.91 0.26 25.23
C SER A 67 -12.76 -1.02 25.23
N ASN A 68 -12.71 -1.78 24.13
CA ASN A 68 -13.51 -2.98 23.93
C ASN A 68 -12.61 -4.22 23.92
N MET A 69 -13.00 -5.25 24.68
CA MET A 69 -12.30 -6.53 24.75
C MET A 69 -12.35 -7.29 23.42
N ILE A 70 -13.33 -7.01 22.56
CA ILE A 70 -13.46 -7.64 21.23
C ILE A 70 -12.27 -7.30 20.31
N ASP A 71 -11.71 -6.09 20.42
CA ASP A 71 -10.57 -5.67 19.60
C ASP A 71 -9.30 -6.47 19.93
N ILE A 72 -9.13 -6.86 21.20
CA ILE A 72 -8.05 -7.75 21.64
C ILE A 72 -8.23 -9.14 21.04
N TRP A 73 -9.46 -9.65 20.97
CA TRP A 73 -9.75 -10.93 20.32
C TRP A 73 -9.40 -10.88 18.82
N TYR A 74 -9.78 -9.82 18.11
CA TYR A 74 -9.38 -9.64 16.72
C TYR A 74 -7.87 -9.54 16.57
N MET A 75 -7.19 -8.78 17.42
CA MET A 75 -5.74 -8.68 17.44
C MET A 75 -5.06 -10.06 17.57
N VAL A 76 -5.52 -10.91 18.49
CA VAL A 76 -4.95 -12.24 18.70
C VAL A 76 -5.22 -13.16 17.50
N ILE A 77 -6.46 -13.16 16.98
CA ILE A 77 -6.84 -13.97 15.82
C ILE A 77 -5.99 -13.58 14.59
N PHE A 78 -5.95 -12.30 14.24
CA PHE A 78 -5.17 -11.81 13.11
C PHE A 78 -3.66 -11.96 13.32
N GLY A 79 -3.17 -11.83 14.56
CA GLY A 79 -1.78 -12.12 14.92
C GLY A 79 -1.41 -13.58 14.68
N LEU A 80 -2.30 -14.53 15.04
CA LEU A 80 -2.11 -15.95 14.78
C LEU A 80 -2.15 -16.27 13.28
N VAL A 81 -3.07 -15.66 12.53
CA VAL A 81 -3.12 -15.78 11.05
C VAL A 81 -1.82 -15.27 10.42
N GLY A 82 -1.31 -14.13 10.89
CA GLY A 82 0.00 -13.60 10.46
C GLY A 82 1.16 -14.56 10.76
N TYR A 83 1.15 -15.23 11.92
CA TYR A 83 2.13 -16.25 12.26
C TYR A 83 2.04 -17.47 11.33
N VAL A 84 0.82 -17.90 10.99
CA VAL A 84 0.59 -18.99 10.02
C VAL A 84 1.15 -18.60 8.64
N PHE A 85 0.88 -17.39 8.15
CA PHE A 85 1.42 -16.90 6.88
C PHE A 85 2.94 -16.81 6.87
N LYS A 86 3.54 -16.43 8.00
CA LYS A 86 5.00 -16.47 8.17
C LYS A 86 5.55 -17.90 8.06
N LYS A 87 4.83 -18.89 8.62
CA LYS A 87 5.23 -20.32 8.54
C LYS A 87 5.06 -20.91 7.14
N LEU A 88 4.17 -20.35 6.34
CA LEU A 88 3.94 -20.71 4.94
C LEU A 88 4.86 -19.96 3.96
N ASP A 89 5.85 -19.21 4.45
CA ASP A 89 6.78 -18.38 3.66
C ASP A 89 6.08 -17.34 2.76
N TYR A 90 4.84 -16.94 3.10
CA TYR A 90 4.19 -15.84 2.40
C TYR A 90 4.83 -14.51 2.79
N PRO A 91 5.17 -13.65 1.81
CA PRO A 91 5.76 -12.37 2.10
C PRO A 91 4.69 -11.46 2.73
N LEU A 92 4.81 -11.22 4.04
CA LEU A 92 3.87 -10.41 4.82
C LEU A 92 3.81 -8.95 4.33
N ALA A 93 4.94 -8.41 3.86
CA ALA A 93 5.02 -7.02 3.39
C ALA A 93 4.07 -6.72 2.20
N PRO A 94 4.08 -7.49 1.09
CA PRO A 94 3.08 -7.39 0.02
C PRO A 94 1.63 -7.51 0.50
N LEU A 95 1.35 -8.39 1.47
CA LEU A 95 -0.01 -8.60 1.97
C LEU A 95 -0.55 -7.36 2.71
N VAL A 96 0.27 -6.77 3.58
CA VAL A 96 -0.07 -5.52 4.28
C VAL A 96 -0.20 -4.36 3.28
N LEU A 97 0.70 -4.26 2.31
CA LEU A 97 0.60 -3.25 1.25
C LEU A 97 -0.69 -3.40 0.45
N ALA A 98 -1.05 -4.63 0.06
CA ALA A 98 -2.30 -4.90 -0.66
C ALA A 98 -3.54 -4.53 0.15
N LEU A 99 -3.53 -4.76 1.47
CA LEU A 99 -4.63 -4.36 2.35
C LEU A 99 -4.82 -2.83 2.39
N VAL A 100 -3.73 -2.09 2.57
CA VAL A 100 -3.77 -0.61 2.63
C VAL A 100 -4.12 -0.02 1.27
N LEU A 101 -3.52 -0.53 0.19
CA LEU A 101 -3.82 -0.13 -1.18
C LEU A 101 -5.27 -0.46 -1.56
N GLY A 102 -5.81 -1.57 -1.04
CA GLY A 102 -7.19 -1.98 -1.26
C GLY A 102 -8.19 -0.96 -0.70
N ASP A 103 -8.01 -0.50 0.54
CA ASP A 103 -8.88 0.54 1.13
C ASP A 103 -8.80 1.86 0.36
N LEU A 104 -7.60 2.27 -0.04
CA LEU A 104 -7.42 3.45 -0.90
C LEU A 104 -8.13 3.29 -2.25
N ALA A 105 -8.06 2.09 -2.85
CA ALA A 105 -8.72 1.78 -4.11
C ALA A 105 -10.24 1.76 -3.98
N GLU A 106 -10.78 1.17 -2.90
CA GLU A 106 -12.21 1.13 -2.61
C GLU A 106 -12.75 2.55 -2.37
N ASN A 107 -12.04 3.37 -1.60
CA ASN A 107 -12.41 4.77 -1.37
C ASN A 107 -12.40 5.58 -2.68
N ALA A 108 -11.39 5.40 -3.53
CA ALA A 108 -11.33 6.04 -4.83
C ALA A 108 -12.45 5.57 -5.77
N LEU A 109 -12.78 4.28 -5.77
CA LEU A 109 -13.88 3.70 -6.53
C LEU A 109 -15.23 4.25 -6.05
N ARG A 110 -15.46 4.26 -4.73
CA ARG A 110 -16.67 4.78 -4.11
C ARG A 110 -16.86 6.26 -4.41
N GLN A 111 -15.80 7.06 -4.29
CA GLN A 111 -15.81 8.48 -4.64
C GLN A 111 -16.15 8.68 -6.12
N SER A 112 -15.57 7.87 -7.01
CA SER A 112 -15.85 7.92 -8.44
C SER A 112 -17.30 7.57 -8.77
N LEU A 113 -17.87 6.56 -8.11
CA LEU A 113 -19.27 6.15 -8.26
C LEU A 113 -20.25 7.19 -7.72
N ILE A 114 -19.93 7.84 -6.60
CA ILE A 114 -20.72 8.95 -6.05
C ILE A 114 -20.72 10.14 -7.02
N MET A 115 -19.55 10.51 -7.56
CA MET A 115 -19.45 11.53 -8.61
C MET A 115 -20.22 11.15 -9.88
N SER A 116 -20.42 9.85 -10.12
CA SER A 116 -21.20 9.32 -11.24
C SER A 116 -22.70 9.18 -11.01
N GLN A 117 -23.21 9.46 -9.80
CA GLN A 117 -24.57 9.09 -9.41
C GLN A 117 -24.88 7.59 -9.62
N GLY A 118 -23.87 6.71 -9.44
CA GLY A 118 -24.03 5.26 -9.52
C GLY A 118 -23.92 4.64 -10.92
N SER A 119 -23.65 5.41 -11.98
CA SER A 119 -23.47 4.84 -13.32
C SER A 119 -22.05 4.29 -13.54
N LEU A 120 -21.91 3.00 -13.87
CA LEU A 120 -20.63 2.42 -14.32
C LEU A 120 -20.15 3.01 -15.66
N ALA A 121 -21.00 3.80 -16.33
CA ALA A 121 -20.71 4.48 -17.58
C ALA A 121 -19.60 5.54 -17.46
N ILE A 122 -19.20 5.98 -16.26
CA ILE A 122 -18.08 6.92 -16.09
C ILE A 122 -16.72 6.34 -16.49
N PHE A 123 -16.53 5.02 -16.35
CA PHE A 123 -15.32 4.36 -16.81
C PHE A 123 -15.18 4.38 -18.34
N VAL A 124 -16.24 4.67 -19.09
CA VAL A 124 -16.21 4.74 -20.57
C VAL A 124 -16.42 6.18 -21.08
N THR A 125 -17.25 6.98 -20.40
CA THR A 125 -17.57 8.36 -20.81
C THR A 125 -16.45 9.36 -20.49
N ARG A 126 -15.60 9.10 -19.50
CA ARG A 126 -14.36 9.87 -19.32
C ARG A 126 -13.18 9.19 -20.03
N PRO A 127 -12.59 9.80 -21.08
CA PRO A 127 -11.53 9.17 -21.88
C PRO A 127 -10.27 8.83 -21.07
N ILE A 128 -9.98 9.60 -20.02
CA ILE A 128 -8.85 9.35 -19.11
C ILE A 128 -9.13 8.16 -18.19
N ALA A 129 -10.36 8.05 -17.66
CA ALA A 129 -10.75 6.92 -16.81
C ALA A 129 -10.77 5.63 -17.64
N GLY A 130 -11.33 5.67 -18.85
CA GLY A 130 -11.35 4.52 -19.76
C GLY A 130 -9.97 4.06 -20.22
N ALA A 131 -9.06 4.99 -20.50
CA ALA A 131 -7.68 4.64 -20.82
C ALA A 131 -6.99 3.94 -19.64
N ILE A 132 -7.12 4.47 -18.42
CA ILE A 132 -6.51 3.89 -17.22
C ILE A 132 -7.13 2.52 -16.90
N THR A 133 -8.45 2.38 -16.98
CA THR A 133 -9.14 1.10 -16.76
C THR A 133 -8.77 0.06 -17.82
N ALA A 134 -8.65 0.45 -19.09
CA ALA A 134 -8.19 -0.44 -20.15
C ALA A 134 -6.74 -0.89 -19.92
N VAL A 135 -5.83 0.02 -19.54
CA VAL A 135 -4.44 -0.33 -19.20
C VAL A 135 -4.38 -1.22 -17.96
N ALA A 136 -5.17 -0.96 -16.92
CA ALA A 136 -5.23 -1.78 -15.71
C ALA A 136 -5.73 -3.20 -16.02
N LEU A 137 -6.79 -3.34 -16.84
CA LEU A 137 -7.28 -4.63 -17.30
C LEU A 137 -6.24 -5.37 -18.14
N LEU A 138 -5.50 -4.64 -18.97
CA LEU A 138 -4.44 -5.21 -19.81
C LEU A 138 -3.26 -5.70 -18.94
N PHE A 139 -2.82 -4.91 -17.95
CA PHE A 139 -1.79 -5.31 -16.99
C PHE A 139 -2.23 -6.45 -16.07
N PHE A 140 -3.51 -6.55 -15.74
CA PHE A 140 -4.06 -7.67 -14.98
C PHE A 140 -4.17 -8.94 -15.83
N ALA A 141 -4.54 -8.81 -17.10
CA ALA A 141 -4.66 -9.93 -18.02
C ALA A 141 -3.29 -10.47 -18.48
N LEU A 142 -2.27 -9.62 -18.60
CA LEU A 142 -0.91 -10.01 -19.02
C LEU A 142 -0.30 -11.16 -18.21
N PRO A 143 -0.23 -11.13 -16.85
CA PRO A 143 0.34 -12.20 -16.04
C PRO A 143 -0.53 -13.47 -15.98
N VAL A 144 -1.83 -13.36 -16.24
CA VAL A 144 -2.74 -14.52 -16.34
C VAL A 144 -2.62 -15.20 -17.71
N LEU A 145 -2.44 -14.41 -18.78
CA LEU A 145 -2.29 -14.89 -20.15
C LEU A 145 -0.88 -15.39 -20.46
N THR A 146 0.18 -14.92 -19.77
CA THR A 146 1.56 -15.37 -20.03
C THR A 146 1.80 -16.87 -19.79
N PRO A 147 1.36 -17.50 -18.69
CA PRO A 147 1.53 -18.94 -18.50
C PRO A 147 0.67 -19.75 -19.50
N TRP A 148 -0.48 -19.22 -19.91
CA TRP A 148 -1.35 -19.84 -20.92
C TRP A 148 -0.77 -19.74 -22.35
N TRP A 149 -0.20 -18.59 -22.73
CA TRP A 149 0.51 -18.41 -24.00
C TRP A 149 1.83 -19.17 -24.08
N ARG A 150 2.56 -19.31 -22.97
CA ARG A 150 3.76 -20.17 -22.91
C ARG A 150 3.41 -21.66 -23.03
N ARG A 151 2.26 -22.09 -22.51
CA ARG A 151 1.74 -23.45 -22.71
C ARG A 151 1.28 -23.70 -24.15
N LEU A 152 0.71 -22.70 -24.81
CA LEU A 152 0.29 -22.81 -26.23
C LEU A 152 1.45 -22.68 -27.24
N ARG A 153 2.53 -21.95 -26.90
CA ARG A 153 3.76 -21.87 -27.72
C ARG A 153 4.83 -22.89 -27.32
N GLY A 154 4.51 -23.82 -26.41
CA GLY A 154 5.37 -24.91 -25.96
C GLY A 154 5.39 -26.14 -26.88
N ALA A 155 5.26 -25.97 -28.20
CA ALA A 155 5.38 -27.06 -29.16
C ALA A 155 6.06 -26.62 -30.47
N VAL A 156 7.35 -26.27 -30.41
CA VAL A 156 8.36 -26.68 -31.41
C VAL A 156 9.70 -26.88 -30.68
N VAL A 157 10.05 -28.16 -30.48
CA VAL A 157 11.36 -28.68 -30.03
C VAL A 157 12.20 -28.95 -31.29
N PRO A 158 13.54 -28.98 -31.24
CA PRO A 158 14.18 -30.30 -31.18
C PRO A 158 15.36 -30.39 -30.21
N ALA A 159 15.48 -31.58 -29.62
CA ALA A 159 16.67 -32.10 -28.98
C ALA A 159 17.73 -32.49 -30.03
N GLN A 160 19.02 -32.22 -29.74
CA GLN A 160 20.24 -32.87 -30.26
C GLN A 160 21.46 -32.04 -29.77
N GLY A 161 22.54 -32.54 -29.17
CA GLY A 161 23.00 -33.85 -28.67
C GLY A 161 24.08 -33.54 -27.60
N ALA A 162 24.26 -34.31 -26.52
CA ALA A 162 24.89 -35.63 -26.46
C ALA A 162 26.21 -35.73 -27.27
N SER A 163 27.30 -35.28 -26.66
CA SER A 163 28.57 -36.01 -26.52
C SER A 163 29.45 -35.31 -25.49
#